data_AF-A0A1U9JXS9-F1
#
_entry.id   AF-A0A1U9JXS9-F1
#
_cell.length_a   1.000
_cell.length_b   1.000
_cell.length_c   1.000
_cell.angle_alpha   90.00
_cell.angle_beta   90.00
_cell.angle_gamma   90.00
#
_symmetry.space_group_name_H-M   'P 1'
#
loop_
_entity.id
_entity.type
_entity.pdbx_description
1 polymer ?
#
loop_
_entity_poly.entity_id
_entity_poly.type
_entity_poly.pdbx_seq_one_letter_code
_entity_poly.pdbx_strand_id
1 'polypeptide(L)'
;MNYVKDVFERRVKDIETYFELVEKIEVALGAGNARLKTDNSYYQIKAEQQKMIYASVYLHLYNLIESTITTLIEAVERHAQTGINGQLALLTKKMQALYVKSVIEADSTASEEKRLEKALSLFEQALNLKPFEIKIPPGGGGNWDLMRIEEMSRKIGVPLKTPRDLKDRLARPYRNDQGAFFYIKSIRNQLAHGSLSFVECGEALVARDLNVLIEDVKAYLKFLIDSYERFLVTHQYKI
;
A
#
# COMPACT_ATOMS: atom_id res chain seq x y z
N MET A 1 -13.63 7.50 -5.92
CA MET A 1 -12.49 6.93 -6.67
C MET A 1 -11.51 7.97 -7.17
N ASN A 2 -11.95 9.14 -7.63
CA ASN A 2 -11.04 10.21 -8.09
C ASN A 2 -9.91 10.51 -7.09
N TYR A 3 -10.24 10.73 -5.81
CA TYR A 3 -9.22 10.93 -4.77
C TYR A 3 -8.17 9.81 -4.68
N VAL A 4 -8.58 8.54 -4.80
CA VAL A 4 -7.65 7.39 -4.79
C VAL A 4 -6.71 7.45 -5.99
N LYS A 5 -7.26 7.71 -7.19
CA LYS A 5 -6.49 7.85 -8.42
C LYS A 5 -5.52 9.03 -8.34
N ASP A 6 -5.97 10.17 -7.82
CA ASP A 6 -5.13 11.37 -7.66
C ASP A 6 -4.00 11.18 -6.64
N VAL A 7 -4.24 10.45 -5.55
CA VAL A 7 -3.19 10.07 -4.60
C VAL A 7 -2.19 9.12 -5.26
N PHE A 8 -2.69 8.07 -5.92
CA PHE A 8 -1.87 7.10 -6.63
C PHE A 8 -0.98 7.76 -7.69
N GLU A 9 -1.55 8.55 -8.60
CA GLU A 9 -0.80 9.21 -9.69
C GLU A 9 0.23 10.22 -9.15
N ARG A 10 -0.08 10.96 -8.08
CA ARG A 10 0.93 11.82 -7.42
C ARG A 10 2.09 11.01 -6.87
N ARG A 11 1.82 9.89 -6.20
CA ARG A 11 2.88 9.01 -5.68
C ARG A 11 3.67 8.35 -6.80
N VAL A 12 3.02 7.93 -7.88
CA VAL A 12 3.72 7.43 -9.07
C VAL A 12 4.66 8.49 -9.63
N LYS A 13 4.20 9.74 -9.77
CA LYS A 13 5.04 10.85 -10.22
C LYS A 13 6.24 11.09 -9.30
N ASP A 14 6.05 11.02 -7.98
CA ASP A 14 7.15 11.15 -7.01
C ASP A 14 8.23 10.07 -7.27
N ILE A 15 7.80 8.82 -7.47
CA ILE A 15 8.71 7.69 -7.74
C ILE A 15 9.40 7.83 -9.09
N GLU A 16 8.68 8.17 -10.15
CA GLU A 16 9.25 8.34 -11.48
C GLU A 16 10.27 9.48 -11.52
N THR A 17 9.97 10.59 -10.86
CA THR A 17 10.90 11.73 -10.72
C THR A 17 12.16 11.31 -9.95
N TYR A 18 11.99 10.56 -8.86
CA TYR A 18 13.11 10.05 -8.08
C TYR A 18 13.94 9.01 -8.85
N PHE A 19 13.27 8.14 -9.59
CA PHE A 19 13.89 7.07 -10.34
C PHE A 19 14.65 7.59 -11.57
N GLU A 20 14.18 8.68 -12.18
CA GLU A 20 14.96 9.39 -13.20
C GLU A 20 16.35 9.78 -12.64
N LEU A 21 16.41 10.35 -11.43
CA LEU A 21 17.68 10.68 -10.77
C LEU A 21 18.56 9.43 -10.56
N VAL A 22 17.97 8.32 -10.11
CA VAL A 22 18.65 7.01 -9.93
C VAL A 22 19.31 6.58 -11.24
N GLU A 23 18.58 6.61 -12.35
CA GLU A 23 19.07 6.23 -13.67
C GLU A 23 20.20 7.15 -14.16
N LYS A 24 20.04 8.47 -14.02
CA LYS A 24 21.09 9.43 -14.44
C LYS A 24 22.38 9.24 -13.64
N ILE A 25 22.27 8.96 -12.34
CA ILE A 25 23.43 8.67 -11.50
C ILE A 25 24.10 7.36 -11.93
N GLU A 26 23.34 6.31 -12.25
CA GLU A 26 23.91 5.04 -12.74
C GLU A 26 24.75 5.23 -14.00
N VAL A 27 24.17 5.93 -14.99
CA VAL A 27 24.83 6.20 -16.27
C VAL A 27 26.10 7.04 -16.07
N ALA A 28 26.03 8.09 -15.25
CA ALA A 28 27.17 8.96 -14.99
C ALA A 28 28.32 8.23 -14.27
N LEU A 29 28.00 7.30 -13.36
CA LEU A 29 28.99 6.47 -12.67
C LEU A 29 29.62 5.43 -13.59
N GLY A 30 28.81 4.78 -14.43
CA GLY A 30 29.31 3.85 -15.46
C GLY A 30 30.26 4.51 -16.46
N ALA A 31 30.07 5.80 -16.74
CA ALA A 31 30.97 6.62 -17.56
C ALA A 31 32.17 7.20 -16.80
N GLY A 32 32.32 6.92 -15.50
CA GLY A 32 33.42 7.41 -14.66
C GLY A 32 33.36 8.88 -14.25
N ASN A 33 32.23 9.57 -14.48
CA ASN A 33 32.14 11.03 -14.41
C ASN A 33 30.92 11.54 -13.62
N ALA A 34 30.45 10.82 -12.61
CA ALA A 34 29.36 11.27 -11.75
C ALA A 34 29.80 12.42 -10.82
N ARG A 35 29.83 13.63 -11.38
CA ARG A 35 30.24 14.85 -10.72
C ARG A 35 29.13 15.89 -10.81
N LEU A 36 28.79 16.49 -9.68
CA LEU A 36 27.93 17.67 -9.62
C LEU A 36 28.81 18.90 -9.68
N LYS A 37 28.52 19.83 -10.59
CA LYS A 37 29.20 21.13 -10.63
C LYS A 37 28.69 21.96 -9.44
N THR A 38 29.61 22.39 -8.59
CA THR A 38 29.39 23.39 -7.54
C THR A 38 30.18 24.64 -7.90
N ASP A 39 29.80 25.82 -7.40
CA ASP A 39 30.30 27.15 -7.84
C ASP A 39 31.67 27.15 -8.52
N ASN A 40 32.72 26.80 -7.78
CA ASN A 40 34.12 26.73 -8.26
C ASN A 40 34.74 25.32 -8.18
N SER A 41 33.94 24.25 -8.07
CA SER A 41 34.47 22.89 -7.89
C SER A 41 33.53 21.82 -8.43
N TYR A 42 33.95 20.56 -8.32
CA TYR A 42 33.13 19.41 -8.66
C TYR A 42 32.98 18.52 -7.43
N TYR A 43 31.75 18.15 -7.11
CA TYR A 43 31.45 17.15 -6.10
C TYR A 43 31.34 15.77 -6.75
N GLN A 44 32.25 14.87 -6.42
CA GLN A 44 32.20 13.48 -6.89
C GLN A 44 31.17 12.70 -6.07
N ILE A 45 30.17 12.12 -6.74
CA ILE A 45 29.22 11.21 -6.10
C ILE A 45 29.97 9.95 -5.69
N LYS A 46 29.87 9.61 -4.40
CA LYS A 46 30.49 8.41 -3.82
C LYS A 46 29.62 7.18 -4.09
N ALA A 47 30.25 6.00 -4.19
CA ALA A 47 29.53 4.73 -4.32
C ALA A 47 28.54 4.49 -3.17
N GLU A 48 28.88 4.88 -1.94
CA GLU A 48 27.98 4.80 -0.78
C GLU A 48 26.71 5.65 -0.97
N GLN A 49 26.85 6.85 -1.55
CA GLN A 49 25.71 7.74 -1.82
C GLN A 49 24.81 7.17 -2.91
N GLN A 50 25.38 6.57 -3.95
CA GLN A 50 24.62 5.83 -4.95
C GLN A 50 23.81 4.70 -4.31
N LYS A 51 24.46 3.86 -3.49
CA LYS A 51 23.79 2.76 -2.76
C LYS A 51 22.62 3.29 -1.92
N MET A 52 22.83 4.39 -1.20
CA MET A 52 21.78 5.02 -0.40
C MET A 52 20.59 5.53 -1.24
N ILE A 53 20.89 6.14 -2.39
CA ILE A 53 19.88 6.61 -3.34
C ILE A 53 19.08 5.43 -3.89
N TYR A 54 19.74 4.32 -4.24
CA TYR A 54 19.05 3.15 -4.81
C TYR A 54 18.16 2.48 -3.77
N ALA A 55 18.66 2.30 -2.55
CA ALA A 55 17.91 1.73 -1.44
C ALA A 55 16.63 2.51 -1.11
N SER A 56 16.63 3.82 -1.33
CA SER A 56 15.48 4.68 -1.04
C SER A 56 14.27 4.39 -1.96
N VAL A 57 14.49 3.80 -3.14
CA VAL A 57 13.40 3.36 -4.04
C VAL A 57 12.46 2.37 -3.34
N TYR A 58 12.96 1.52 -2.45
CA TYR A 58 12.10 0.60 -1.68
C TYR A 58 11.13 1.32 -0.74
N LEU A 59 11.56 2.44 -0.13
CA LEU A 59 10.70 3.24 0.74
C LEU A 59 9.61 3.94 -0.06
N HIS A 60 9.98 4.48 -1.21
CA HIS A 60 9.06 5.05 -2.19
C HIS A 60 7.99 4.04 -2.63
N LEU A 61 8.41 2.84 -3.02
CA LEU A 61 7.49 1.76 -3.40
C LEU A 61 6.58 1.33 -2.26
N TYR A 62 7.12 1.18 -1.05
CA TYR A 62 6.31 0.84 0.10
C TYR A 62 5.27 1.90 0.42
N ASN A 63 5.65 3.18 0.35
CA ASN A 63 4.73 4.30 0.57
C ASN A 63 3.62 4.33 -0.48
N LEU A 64 3.93 4.05 -1.74
CA LEU A 64 2.93 3.92 -2.81
C LEU A 64 1.95 2.77 -2.51
N ILE A 65 2.45 1.59 -2.13
CA ILE A 65 1.61 0.43 -1.78
C ILE A 65 0.68 0.78 -0.60
N GLU A 66 1.25 1.26 0.50
CA GLU A 66 0.51 1.57 1.72
C GLU A 66 -0.53 2.67 1.51
N SER A 67 -0.15 3.79 0.89
CA SER A 67 -1.08 4.88 0.61
C SER A 67 -2.22 4.48 -0.32
N THR A 68 -1.94 3.64 -1.32
CA THR A 68 -2.97 3.13 -2.24
C THR A 68 -3.98 2.26 -1.49
N ILE A 69 -3.52 1.30 -0.69
CA ILE A 69 -4.42 0.38 0.01
C ILE A 69 -5.24 1.12 1.08
N THR A 70 -4.60 2.01 1.85
CA THR A 70 -5.29 2.82 2.86
C THR A 70 -6.39 3.66 2.24
N THR A 71 -6.09 4.38 1.14
CA THR A 71 -7.10 5.21 0.47
C THR A 71 -8.20 4.39 -0.22
N LEU A 72 -7.90 3.16 -0.68
CA LEU A 72 -8.91 2.23 -1.17
C LEU A 72 -9.86 1.75 -0.07
N ILE A 73 -9.34 1.41 1.10
CA ILE A 73 -10.16 1.03 2.27
C ILE A 73 -11.07 2.19 2.66
N GLU A 74 -10.53 3.41 2.78
CA GLU A 74 -11.34 4.61 3.07
C GLU A 74 -12.40 4.87 1.98
N ALA A 75 -12.09 4.58 0.71
CA ALA A 75 -13.07 4.73 -0.36
C ALA A 75 -14.22 3.74 -0.21
N VAL A 76 -13.95 2.49 0.18
CA VAL A 76 -14.98 1.50 0.51
C VAL A 76 -15.83 2.01 1.68
N GLU A 77 -15.19 2.50 2.74
CA GLU A 77 -15.91 3.02 3.92
C GLU A 77 -16.88 4.13 3.54
N ARG A 78 -16.40 5.19 2.89
CA ARG A 78 -17.22 6.34 2.49
C ARG A 78 -18.38 5.93 1.57
N HIS A 79 -18.11 5.08 0.58
CA HIS A 79 -19.12 4.66 -0.40
C HIS A 79 -20.16 3.71 0.22
N ALA A 80 -19.74 2.82 1.12
CA ALA A 80 -20.64 1.94 1.84
C ALA A 80 -21.56 2.73 2.76
N GLN A 81 -21.00 3.66 3.55
CA GLN A 81 -21.75 4.49 4.50
C GLN A 81 -22.84 5.32 3.81
N THR A 82 -22.48 6.00 2.72
CA THR A 82 -23.43 6.80 1.92
C THR A 82 -24.44 5.94 1.17
N GLY A 83 -24.01 4.84 0.55
CA GLY A 83 -24.87 4.04 -0.30
C GLY A 83 -25.86 3.12 0.40
N ILE A 84 -25.73 2.92 1.73
CA ILE A 84 -26.73 2.22 2.56
C ILE A 84 -27.66 3.17 3.33
N ASN A 85 -27.43 4.49 3.28
CA ASN A 85 -28.19 5.49 4.03
C ASN A 85 -28.36 5.14 5.52
N GLY A 86 -27.27 4.71 6.17
CA GLY A 86 -27.25 4.29 7.59
C GLY A 86 -27.82 2.91 7.90
N GLN A 87 -28.47 2.22 6.96
CA GLN A 87 -29.10 0.93 7.22
C GLN A 87 -28.09 -0.22 7.17
N LEU A 88 -27.50 -0.55 8.31
CA LEU A 88 -26.54 -1.65 8.48
C LEU A 88 -26.99 -2.99 7.90
N ALA A 89 -28.29 -3.28 7.96
CA ALA A 89 -28.88 -4.50 7.43
C ALA A 89 -28.66 -4.65 5.91
N LEU A 90 -28.50 -3.54 5.17
CA LEU A 90 -28.25 -3.55 3.73
C LEU A 90 -26.82 -3.93 3.39
N LEU A 91 -25.87 -3.94 4.33
CA LEU A 91 -24.51 -4.41 4.03
C LEU A 91 -24.49 -5.91 3.80
N THR A 92 -23.60 -6.37 2.92
CA THR A 92 -23.29 -7.79 2.80
C THR A 92 -22.77 -8.36 4.12
N LYS A 93 -22.94 -9.68 4.33
CA LYS A 93 -22.44 -10.36 5.54
C LYS A 93 -20.94 -10.16 5.79
N LYS A 94 -20.15 -10.07 4.72
CA LYS A 94 -18.71 -9.78 4.77
C LYS A 94 -18.43 -8.39 5.36
N MET A 95 -19.13 -7.38 4.86
CA MET A 95 -18.99 -6.01 5.35
C MET A 95 -19.53 -5.85 6.78
N GLN A 96 -20.65 -6.50 7.11
CA GLN A 96 -21.16 -6.56 8.49
C GLN A 96 -20.13 -7.18 9.44
N ALA A 97 -19.52 -8.30 9.05
CA ALA A 97 -18.49 -8.96 9.85
C ALA A 97 -17.25 -8.07 10.06
N LEU A 98 -16.80 -7.35 9.03
CA LEU A 98 -15.69 -6.41 9.15
C LEU A 98 -16.01 -5.24 10.09
N TYR A 99 -17.21 -4.69 10.01
CA TYR A 99 -17.66 -3.63 10.89
C TYR A 99 -17.76 -4.11 12.35
N VAL A 100 -18.39 -5.26 12.60
CA VAL A 100 -18.45 -5.85 13.95
C VAL A 100 -17.04 -6.09 14.48
N LYS A 101 -16.13 -6.56 13.62
CA LYS A 101 -14.73 -6.80 13.98
C LYS A 101 -14.00 -5.52 14.36
N SER A 102 -14.20 -4.38 13.68
CA SER A 102 -13.57 -3.12 14.10
C SER A 102 -14.11 -2.59 15.42
N VAL A 103 -15.38 -2.87 15.73
CA VAL A 103 -16.00 -2.54 17.03
C VAL A 103 -15.42 -3.41 18.15
N ILE A 104 -15.25 -4.72 17.91
CA ILE A 104 -14.78 -5.68 18.94
C ILE A 104 -13.25 -5.64 19.14
N GLU A 105 -12.47 -5.54 18.06
CA GLU A 105 -11.00 -5.62 18.11
C GLU A 105 -10.30 -4.30 18.39
N ALA A 106 -11.02 -3.19 18.52
CA ALA A 106 -10.39 -1.92 18.80
C ALA A 106 -9.81 -1.94 20.23
N ASP A 107 -8.48 -2.10 20.25
CA ASP A 107 -7.52 -2.34 21.32
C ASP A 107 -7.56 -3.75 21.94
N SER A 108 -6.51 -4.55 21.68
CA SER A 108 -6.18 -5.74 22.48
C SER A 108 -5.89 -5.40 23.95
N THR A 109 -5.81 -4.11 24.27
CA THR A 109 -5.67 -3.51 25.60
C THR A 109 -6.97 -2.86 26.11
N ALA A 110 -8.08 -2.92 25.37
CA ALA A 110 -9.36 -2.37 25.79
C ALA A 110 -9.88 -3.18 26.99
N SER A 111 -10.20 -2.48 28.08
CA SER A 111 -10.91 -3.06 29.23
C SER A 111 -12.25 -3.66 28.78
N GLU A 112 -12.76 -4.60 29.58
CA GLU A 112 -14.09 -5.20 29.35
C GLU A 112 -15.18 -4.13 29.21
N GLU A 113 -15.07 -3.04 29.97
CA GLU A 113 -15.95 -1.86 29.91
C GLU A 113 -15.95 -1.18 28.54
N LYS A 114 -14.78 -0.93 27.94
CA LYS A 114 -14.68 -0.33 26.59
C LYS A 114 -15.29 -1.23 25.51
N ARG A 115 -15.19 -2.56 25.67
CA ARG A 115 -15.83 -3.51 24.75
C ARG A 115 -17.35 -3.46 24.88
N LEU A 116 -17.86 -3.38 26.11
CA LEU A 116 -19.28 -3.22 26.38
C LEU A 116 -19.83 -1.90 25.80
N GLU A 117 -19.15 -0.77 26.01
CA GLU A 117 -19.53 0.53 25.44
C GLU A 117 -19.63 0.48 23.91
N LYS A 118 -18.67 -0.16 23.26
CA LYS A 118 -18.66 -0.34 21.80
C LYS A 118 -19.80 -1.24 21.32
N ALA A 119 -20.09 -2.32 22.05
CA ALA A 119 -21.22 -3.20 21.74
C ALA A 119 -22.57 -2.46 21.88
N LEU A 120 -22.74 -1.66 22.94
CA LEU A 120 -23.93 -0.81 23.11
C LEU A 120 -24.06 0.21 21.99
N SER A 121 -22.97 0.87 21.59
CA SER A 121 -23.00 1.81 20.47
C SER A 121 -23.32 1.14 19.13
N LEU A 122 -22.97 -0.13 18.95
CA LEU A 122 -23.37 -0.90 17.78
C LEU A 122 -24.88 -1.16 17.78
N PHE A 123 -25.51 -1.45 18.93
CA PHE A 123 -26.97 -1.57 19.03
C PHE A 123 -27.68 -0.26 18.69
N GLU A 124 -27.19 0.87 19.23
CA GLU A 124 -27.73 2.20 18.91
C GLU A 124 -27.66 2.50 17.41
N GLN A 125 -26.54 2.15 16.75
CA GLN A 125 -26.37 2.32 15.30
C GLN A 125 -27.28 1.38 14.51
N ALA A 126 -27.43 0.12 14.94
CA ALA A 126 -28.35 -0.83 14.30
C ALA A 126 -29.82 -0.42 14.39
N LEU A 127 -30.19 0.28 15.47
CA LEU A 127 -31.52 0.86 15.69
C LEU A 127 -31.69 2.26 15.06
N ASN A 128 -30.68 2.76 14.34
CA ASN A 128 -30.64 4.12 13.76
C ASN A 128 -30.81 5.26 14.78
N LEU A 129 -30.48 5.02 16.06
CA LEU A 129 -30.49 6.03 17.11
C LEU A 129 -29.25 6.93 17.06
N LYS A 130 -28.17 6.45 16.43
CA LYS A 130 -26.90 7.15 16.27
C LYS A 130 -26.42 7.04 14.82
N PRO A 131 -25.81 8.10 14.25
CA PRO A 131 -25.19 8.02 12.93
C PRO A 131 -24.16 6.89 12.87
N PHE A 132 -24.27 6.10 11.80
CA PHE A 132 -23.39 4.98 11.53
C PHE A 132 -22.11 5.48 10.84
N GLU A 133 -20.94 5.15 11.39
CA GLU A 133 -19.64 5.35 10.74
C GLU A 133 -18.96 4.00 10.54
N ILE A 134 -18.84 3.58 9.28
CA ILE A 134 -18.16 2.34 8.98
C ILE A 134 -16.65 2.53 9.12
N LYS A 135 -16.03 1.67 9.93
CA LYS A 135 -14.58 1.52 9.99
C LYS A 135 -14.23 0.08 9.67
N ILE A 136 -13.34 -0.11 8.72
CA ILE A 136 -12.70 -1.37 8.42
C ILE A 136 -11.41 -1.41 9.25
N PRO A 137 -11.12 -2.49 9.98
CA PRO A 137 -9.89 -2.58 10.76
C PRO A 137 -8.67 -2.30 9.87
N PRO A 138 -7.67 -1.54 10.34
CA PRO A 138 -6.45 -1.29 9.58
C PRO A 138 -5.81 -2.63 9.23
N GLY A 139 -5.92 -3.02 7.97
CA GLY A 139 -5.43 -4.31 7.52
C GLY A 139 -3.91 -4.37 7.61
N GLY A 140 -3.39 -5.53 8.01
CA GLY A 140 -1.95 -5.79 7.98
C GLY A 140 -1.12 -4.93 8.94
N GLY A 141 -1.69 -4.10 9.82
CA GLY A 141 -0.94 -3.28 10.79
C GLY A 141 0.13 -2.40 10.14
N GLY A 142 -0.18 -1.82 8.97
CA GLY A 142 0.79 -1.06 8.18
C GLY A 142 1.95 -1.92 7.65
N ASN A 143 1.73 -3.22 7.41
CA ASN A 143 2.71 -4.16 6.86
C ASN A 143 2.17 -4.88 5.62
N TRP A 144 1.72 -4.12 4.64
CA TRP A 144 1.17 -4.63 3.38
C TRP A 144 2.16 -5.44 2.53
N ASP A 145 1.68 -6.58 2.03
CA ASP A 145 2.25 -7.40 0.96
C ASP A 145 1.09 -8.02 0.14
N LEU A 146 1.40 -8.77 -0.94
CA LEU A 146 0.36 -9.37 -1.80
C LEU A 146 -0.63 -10.22 -1.01
N MET A 147 -0.15 -11.07 -0.10
CA MET A 147 -0.99 -11.98 0.68
C MET A 147 -1.98 -11.20 1.56
N ARG A 148 -1.51 -10.17 2.26
CA ARG A 148 -2.36 -9.33 3.12
C ARG A 148 -3.35 -8.49 2.30
N ILE A 149 -2.95 -8.01 1.13
CA ILE A 149 -3.83 -7.28 0.20
C ILE A 149 -4.97 -8.19 -0.27
N GLU A 150 -4.65 -9.41 -0.72
CA GLU A 150 -5.63 -10.39 -1.17
C GLU A 150 -6.57 -10.81 -0.04
N GLU A 151 -6.03 -11.04 1.16
CA GLU A 151 -6.83 -11.38 2.34
C GLU A 151 -7.81 -10.26 2.69
N MET A 152 -7.34 -9.00 2.73
CA MET A 152 -8.20 -7.86 3.02
C MET A 152 -9.29 -7.70 1.95
N SER A 153 -8.91 -7.77 0.67
CA SER A 153 -9.86 -7.68 -0.44
C SER A 153 -10.94 -8.74 -0.36
N ARG A 154 -10.57 -9.99 -0.01
CA ARG A 154 -11.50 -11.10 0.21
C ARG A 154 -12.44 -10.86 1.38
N LYS A 155 -11.94 -10.29 2.49
CA LYS A 155 -12.73 -9.93 3.68
C LYS A 155 -13.73 -8.83 3.38
N ILE A 156 -13.35 -7.83 2.58
CA ILE A 156 -14.25 -6.78 2.10
C ILE A 156 -15.30 -7.36 1.14
N GLY A 157 -14.90 -8.36 0.35
CA GLY A 157 -15.72 -8.97 -0.67
C GLY A 157 -15.40 -8.52 -2.09
N VAL A 158 -14.29 -7.80 -2.28
CA VAL A 158 -13.81 -7.40 -3.61
C VAL A 158 -13.31 -8.64 -4.36
N PRO A 159 -13.89 -8.96 -5.53
CA PRO A 159 -13.43 -10.09 -6.33
C PRO A 159 -12.15 -9.73 -7.08
N LEU A 160 -11.00 -10.16 -6.57
CA LEU A 160 -9.72 -10.02 -7.28
C LEU A 160 -9.55 -11.18 -8.26
N LYS A 161 -9.53 -10.84 -9.55
CA LYS A 161 -9.16 -11.75 -10.64
C LYS A 161 -7.94 -11.20 -11.36
N THR A 162 -6.77 -11.39 -10.75
CA THR A 162 -5.50 -10.90 -11.29
C THR A 162 -5.26 -11.50 -12.68
N PRO A 163 -5.01 -10.68 -13.72
CA PRO A 163 -4.64 -11.16 -15.05
C PRO A 163 -3.47 -12.13 -15.00
N ARG A 164 -3.49 -13.14 -15.88
CA ARG A 164 -2.50 -14.24 -15.85
C ARG A 164 -1.07 -13.73 -16.01
N ASP A 165 -0.85 -12.83 -16.95
CA ASP A 165 0.45 -12.20 -17.21
C ASP A 165 0.99 -11.44 -15.97
N LEU A 166 0.12 -10.69 -15.29
CA LEU A 166 0.48 -9.97 -14.09
C LEU A 166 0.74 -10.92 -12.91
N LYS A 167 -0.07 -11.97 -12.77
CA LYS A 167 0.14 -13.01 -11.78
C LYS A 167 1.48 -13.72 -11.99
N ASP A 168 1.80 -14.07 -13.23
CA ASP A 168 3.05 -14.75 -13.59
C ASP A 168 4.27 -13.85 -13.36
N ARG A 169 4.16 -12.52 -13.61
CA ARG A 169 5.21 -11.54 -13.26
C ARG A 169 5.44 -11.47 -11.75
N LEU A 170 4.37 -11.32 -10.98
CA LEU A 170 4.43 -11.17 -9.51
C LEU A 170 4.86 -12.45 -8.77
N ALA A 171 4.64 -13.62 -9.39
CA ALA A 171 5.07 -14.91 -8.86
C ALA A 171 6.57 -15.18 -9.03
N ARG A 172 7.26 -14.41 -9.89
CA ARG A 172 8.71 -14.57 -10.07
C ARG A 172 9.43 -14.19 -8.78
N PRO A 173 10.38 -15.02 -8.31
CA PRO A 173 11.27 -14.61 -7.25
C PRO A 173 12.02 -13.34 -7.65
N TYR A 174 12.16 -12.41 -6.71
CA TYR A 174 12.89 -11.17 -6.91
C TYR A 174 14.30 -11.27 -6.33
N ARG A 175 14.43 -11.27 -5.00
CA ARG A 175 15.72 -11.39 -4.29
C ARG A 175 15.57 -12.32 -3.10
N ASN A 176 16.62 -13.08 -2.80
CA ASN A 176 16.64 -14.10 -1.74
C ASN A 176 15.49 -15.12 -1.86
N ASP A 177 15.09 -15.44 -3.10
CA ASP A 177 13.93 -16.27 -3.44
C ASP A 177 12.58 -15.76 -2.90
N GLN A 178 12.50 -14.46 -2.56
CA GLN A 178 11.29 -13.82 -2.05
C GLN A 178 10.51 -13.11 -3.17
N GLY A 179 9.18 -13.06 -3.03
CA GLY A 179 8.33 -12.26 -3.90
C GLY A 179 8.54 -10.76 -3.67
N ALA A 180 8.41 -9.97 -4.75
CA ALA A 180 8.66 -8.53 -4.78
C ALA A 180 8.04 -7.73 -3.62
N PHE A 181 6.73 -7.88 -3.40
CA PHE A 181 6.00 -7.13 -2.36
C PHE A 181 6.44 -7.51 -0.95
N PHE A 182 6.71 -8.80 -0.71
CA PHE A 182 7.22 -9.25 0.58
C PHE A 182 8.60 -8.65 0.84
N TYR A 183 9.47 -8.67 -0.17
CA TYR A 183 10.81 -8.10 -0.09
C TYR A 183 10.77 -6.59 0.19
N ILE A 184 9.98 -5.81 -0.56
CA ILE A 184 9.82 -4.36 -0.34
C ILE A 184 9.40 -4.07 1.12
N LYS A 185 8.38 -4.79 1.61
CA LYS A 185 7.92 -4.67 3.00
C LYS A 185 9.03 -5.02 4.00
N SER A 186 9.77 -6.10 3.76
CA SER A 186 10.87 -6.55 4.62
C SER A 186 11.97 -5.48 4.70
N ILE A 187 12.39 -4.94 3.55
CA ILE A 187 13.41 -3.89 3.48
C ILE A 187 12.95 -2.63 4.20
N ARG A 188 11.70 -2.17 4.00
CA ARG A 188 11.17 -1.02 4.73
C ARG A 188 11.23 -1.24 6.23
N ASN A 189 10.84 -2.41 6.73
CA ASN A 189 10.89 -2.72 8.16
C ASN A 189 12.32 -2.75 8.70
N GLN A 190 13.24 -3.36 7.96
CA GLN A 190 14.63 -3.47 8.38
C GLN A 190 15.33 -2.11 8.44
N LEU A 191 15.05 -1.22 7.47
CA LEU A 191 15.51 0.17 7.46
C LEU A 191 14.90 0.97 8.61
N ALA A 192 13.58 0.85 8.84
CA ALA A 192 12.88 1.59 9.89
C ALA A 192 13.29 1.19 11.31
N HIS A 193 13.59 -0.10 11.53
CA HIS A 193 14.07 -0.60 12.81
C HIS A 193 15.58 -0.48 12.99
N GLY A 194 16.31 0.02 11.99
CA GLY A 194 17.77 0.21 12.03
C GLY A 194 18.60 -1.07 11.96
N SER A 195 17.98 -2.22 11.65
CA SER A 195 18.67 -3.52 11.49
C SER A 195 19.40 -3.66 10.16
N LEU A 196 19.14 -2.77 9.21
CA LEU A 196 19.79 -2.68 7.90
C LEU A 196 20.06 -1.21 7.60
N SER A 197 21.27 -0.87 7.18
CA SER A 197 21.58 0.47 6.68
C SER A 197 21.23 0.62 5.20
N PHE A 198 21.09 1.86 4.73
CA PHE A 198 20.86 2.16 3.32
C PHE A 198 22.01 1.71 2.42
N VAL A 199 23.25 1.72 2.91
CA VAL A 199 24.42 1.27 2.13
C VAL A 199 24.39 -0.24 1.95
N GLU A 200 24.12 -1.01 3.01
CA GLU A 200 23.98 -2.47 2.96
C GLU A 200 22.81 -2.88 2.05
N CYS A 201 21.68 -2.18 2.13
CA CYS A 201 20.53 -2.40 1.24
C CYS A 201 20.88 -2.18 -0.23
N GLY A 202 21.71 -1.17 -0.52
CA GLY A 202 22.08 -0.77 -1.88
C GLY A 202 23.17 -1.63 -2.54
N GLU A 203 23.81 -2.54 -1.81
CA GLU A 203 25.06 -3.20 -2.21
C GLU A 203 25.00 -4.01 -3.51
N ALA A 204 23.82 -4.53 -3.87
CA ALA A 204 23.62 -5.33 -5.08
C ALA A 204 22.51 -4.79 -6.00
N LEU A 205 22.12 -3.53 -5.86
CA LEU A 205 21.05 -2.92 -6.65
C LEU A 205 21.58 -2.35 -7.97
N VAL A 206 20.81 -2.56 -9.04
CA VAL A 206 20.99 -1.90 -10.34
C VAL A 206 19.67 -1.26 -10.75
N ALA A 207 19.74 -0.13 -11.46
CA ALA A 207 18.55 0.65 -11.83
C ALA A 207 17.59 -0.18 -12.67
N ARG A 208 18.08 -1.03 -13.59
CA ARG A 208 17.24 -1.91 -14.41
C ARG A 208 16.31 -2.80 -13.56
N ASP A 209 16.82 -3.41 -12.49
CA ASP A 209 16.02 -4.27 -11.61
C ASP A 209 14.95 -3.47 -10.87
N LEU A 210 15.33 -2.26 -10.41
CA LEU A 210 14.42 -1.34 -9.73
C LEU A 210 13.31 -0.85 -10.66
N ASN A 211 13.61 -0.61 -11.95
CA ASN A 211 12.61 -0.23 -12.94
C ASN A 211 11.56 -1.33 -13.14
N VAL A 212 12.01 -2.59 -13.29
CA VAL A 212 11.09 -3.74 -13.41
C VAL A 212 10.20 -3.84 -12.18
N LEU A 213 10.79 -3.67 -10.99
CA LEU A 213 10.05 -3.68 -9.73
C LEU A 213 9.01 -2.55 -9.64
N ILE A 214 9.39 -1.33 -10.05
CA ILE A 214 8.49 -0.16 -10.11
C ILE A 214 7.29 -0.46 -11.03
N GLU A 215 7.55 -0.98 -12.23
CA GLU A 215 6.50 -1.29 -13.20
C GLU A 215 5.58 -2.43 -12.75
N ASP A 216 6.11 -3.48 -12.10
CA ASP A 216 5.32 -4.57 -11.52
C ASP A 216 4.39 -4.06 -10.40
N VAL A 217 4.92 -3.22 -9.50
CA VAL A 217 4.14 -2.61 -8.41
C VAL A 217 3.06 -1.69 -8.96
N LYS A 218 3.40 -0.79 -9.90
CA LYS A 218 2.44 0.11 -10.56
C LYS A 218 1.32 -0.66 -11.24
N ALA A 219 1.66 -1.70 -12.01
CA ALA A 219 0.69 -2.51 -12.72
C ALA A 219 -0.29 -3.20 -11.77
N TYR A 220 0.21 -3.77 -10.67
CA TYR A 220 -0.63 -4.41 -9.66
C TYR A 220 -1.55 -3.42 -8.94
N LEU A 221 -1.05 -2.26 -8.55
CA LEU A 221 -1.86 -1.26 -7.86
C LEU A 221 -2.92 -0.65 -8.78
N LYS A 222 -2.63 -0.43 -10.07
CA LYS A 222 -3.65 -0.05 -11.07
C LYS A 222 -4.75 -1.10 -11.17
N PHE A 223 -4.39 -2.37 -11.31
CA PHE A 223 -5.35 -3.48 -11.30
C PHE A 223 -6.22 -3.50 -10.03
N LEU A 224 -5.61 -3.24 -8.87
CA LEU A 224 -6.31 -3.18 -7.59
C LEU A 224 -7.32 -2.03 -7.56
N ILE A 225 -6.90 -0.83 -7.98
CA ILE A 225 -7.76 0.36 -8.07
C ILE A 225 -8.96 0.08 -8.97
N ASP A 226 -8.75 -0.50 -10.15
CA ASP A 226 -9.83 -0.82 -11.09
C ASP A 226 -10.81 -1.86 -10.52
N SER A 227 -10.30 -2.85 -9.80
CA SER A 227 -11.11 -3.90 -9.16
C SER A 227 -12.00 -3.32 -8.06
N TYR A 228 -11.45 -2.42 -7.24
CA TYR A 228 -12.21 -1.71 -6.21
C TYR A 228 -13.19 -0.72 -6.81
N GLU A 229 -12.82 0.03 -7.85
CA GLU A 229 -13.74 0.93 -8.55
C GLU A 229 -14.96 0.17 -9.07
N ARG A 230 -14.75 -0.97 -9.73
CA ARG A 230 -15.84 -1.82 -10.21
C ARG A 230 -16.73 -2.29 -9.08
N PHE A 231 -16.14 -2.75 -7.97
CA PHE A 231 -16.88 -3.19 -6.79
C PHE A 231 -17.78 -2.07 -6.22
N LEU A 232 -17.27 -0.84 -6.17
CA LEU A 232 -17.99 0.32 -5.62
C LEU A 232 -19.09 0.82 -6.56
N VAL A 233 -18.79 0.99 -7.86
CA VAL A 233 -19.76 1.44 -8.86
C VAL A 233 -20.94 0.48 -8.99
N THR A 234 -20.67 -0.82 -8.89
CA THR A 234 -21.72 -1.85 -8.93
C THR A 234 -22.35 -2.14 -7.56
N HIS A 235 -22.00 -1.34 -6.54
CA HIS A 235 -22.57 -1.41 -5.19
C HIS A 235 -22.50 -2.81 -4.53
N GLN A 236 -21.48 -3.60 -4.86
CA GLN A 236 -21.33 -4.99 -4.38
C GLN A 236 -21.12 -5.13 -2.86
N TYR A 237 -20.98 -4.02 -2.14
CA TYR A 237 -20.91 -3.99 -0.69
C TYR A 237 -22.29 -4.12 -0.01
N LYS A 238 -23.40 -3.96 -0.75
CA LYS A 238 -24.77 -4.05 -0.23
C LYS A 238 -25.62 -5.13 -0.92
N ILE A 239 -26.64 -5.61 -0.21
CA ILE A 239 -27.66 -6.56 -0.68
C ILE A 239 -28.87 -5.86 -1.28
#